data_AF-A0A916ZDV4-F1
#
_entry.id   AF-A0A916ZDV4-F1
#
_cell.length_a   1.000
_cell.length_b   1.000
_cell.length_c   1.000
_cell.angle_alpha   90.00
_cell.angle_beta   90.00
_cell.angle_gamma   90.00
#
_symmetry.space_group_name_H-M   'P 1'
#
loop_
_entity.id
_entity.type
_entity.pdbx_description
1 polymer ?
#
loop_
_entity_poly.entity_id
_entity_poly.type
_entity_poly.pdbx_seq_one_letter_code
_entity_poly.pdbx_strand_id
1 'polypeptide(L)' 'MRIREKLITMSDQDLQNELDGITIYQWVSDLVYHAVYHTGQIIFIRKLQGSWPA' A
#
# COMPACT_ATOMS: atom_id res chain seq x y z
N MET A 1 5.49 -4.78 15.53
CA MET A 1 4.56 -5.42 14.57
C MET A 1 5.27 -5.52 13.23
N ARG A 2 5.49 -6.73 12.68
CA ARG A 2 6.31 -6.98 11.47
C ARG A 2 5.40 -7.43 10.30
N ILE A 3 4.52 -6.54 9.83
CA ILE A 3 3.55 -6.86 8.77
C ILE A 3 4.21 -7.41 7.50
N ARG A 4 5.38 -6.87 7.14
CA ARG A 4 6.20 -7.35 6.04
C ARG A 4 6.59 -8.83 6.19
N GLU A 5 7.04 -9.24 7.37
CA GLU A 5 7.45 -10.63 7.60
C GLU A 5 6.26 -11.57 7.50
N LYS A 6 5.08 -11.15 8.01
CA LYS A 6 3.87 -11.94 7.90
C LYS A 6 3.43 -12.12 6.44
N LEU A 7 3.44 -11.05 5.64
CA LEU A 7 3.07 -11.08 4.23
C LEU A 7 4.02 -11.96 3.39
N ILE A 8 5.32 -11.92 3.67
CA ILE A 8 6.32 -12.74 2.95
C ILE A 8 6.09 -14.24 3.16
N THR A 9 5.58 -14.63 4.33
CA THR A 9 5.33 -16.04 4.66
C THR A 9 3.98 -16.57 4.19
N MET A 10 3.10 -15.72 3.65
CA MET A 10 1.79 -16.12 3.17
C MET A 10 1.91 -16.78 1.79
N SER A 11 1.16 -17.87 1.60
CA SER A 11 0.93 -18.47 0.29
C SER A 11 -0.14 -17.69 -0.50
N ASP A 12 -0.24 -17.94 -1.80
CA ASP A 12 -1.32 -17.37 -2.63
C ASP A 12 -2.71 -17.76 -2.14
N GLN A 13 -2.84 -18.95 -1.54
CA GLN A 13 -4.10 -19.40 -0.96
C GLN A 13 -4.42 -18.69 0.35
N ASP A 14 -3.40 -18.39 1.17
CA ASP A 14 -3.59 -17.55 2.37
C ASP A 14 -4.09 -16.15 2.00
N LEU A 15 -3.63 -15.61 0.87
CA LEU A 15 -4.07 -14.31 0.35
C LEU A 15 -5.54 -14.28 -0.09
N GLN A 16 -6.15 -15.44 -0.36
CA GLN A 16 -7.58 -15.55 -0.67
C GLN A 16 -8.48 -15.57 0.57
N ASN A 17 -7.92 -15.74 1.77
CA ASN A 17 -8.70 -15.66 2.99
C ASN A 17 -9.31 -14.26 3.14
N GLU A 18 -10.49 -14.19 3.76
CA GLU A 18 -11.19 -12.92 3.97
C GLU A 18 -10.73 -12.21 5.24
N LEU A 19 -10.63 -10.89 5.13
CA LEU A 19 -10.50 -9.92 6.22
C LEU A 19 -11.59 -8.86 5.98
N ASP A 20 -12.53 -8.74 6.91
CA ASP A 20 -13.65 -7.78 6.85
C ASP A 20 -14.46 -7.83 5.53
N GLY A 21 -14.67 -9.04 4.99
CA GLY A 21 -15.49 -9.28 3.80
C GLY A 21 -14.81 -9.01 2.46
N ILE A 22 -13.50 -8.74 2.45
CA ILE A 22 -12.65 -8.73 1.24
C ILE A 22 -11.45 -9.65 1.43
N THR A 23 -10.83 -10.11 0.33
CA THR A 23 -9.64 -10.96 0.45
C THR A 23 -8.47 -10.15 1.03
N ILE A 24 -7.56 -10.82 1.74
CA ILE A 24 -6.30 -10.20 2.20
C ILE A 24 -5.53 -9.62 1.01
N TYR A 25 -5.54 -10.30 -0.14
CA TYR A 25 -4.99 -9.77 -1.39
C TYR A 25 -5.59 -8.40 -1.75
N GLN A 26 -6.91 -8.29 -1.75
CA GLN A 26 -7.60 -7.05 -2.10
C GLN A 26 -7.31 -5.96 -1.09
N TRP A 27 -7.36 -6.27 0.21
CA TRP A 27 -7.04 -5.33 1.28
C TRP A 27 -5.62 -4.74 1.15
N VAL A 28 -4.61 -5.60 0.90
CA VAL A 28 -3.22 -5.16 0.71
C VAL A 28 -3.09 -4.31 -0.56
N SER A 29 -3.76 -4.72 -1.64
CA SER A 29 -3.74 -4.00 -2.92
C SER A 29 -4.33 -2.60 -2.77
N ASP A 30 -5.48 -2.48 -2.12
CA ASP A 30 -6.15 -1.21 -1.85
C ASP A 30 -5.26 -0.28 -1.00
N LEU A 31 -4.58 -0.83 0.00
CA LEU A 31 -3.63 -0.07 0.81
C LEU A 31 -2.43 0.45 -0.02
N VAL A 32 -1.89 -0.37 -0.93
CA VAL A 32 -0.82 0.04 -1.84
C VAL A 32 -1.30 1.15 -2.77
N TYR A 33 -2.48 1.02 -3.38
CA TYR A 33 -3.05 2.05 -4.25
C TYR A 33 -3.28 3.36 -3.51
N HIS A 34 -3.80 3.29 -2.29
CA HIS A 34 -3.97 4.46 -1.41
C HIS A 34 -2.64 5.15 -1.11
N ALA A 35 -1.60 4.38 -0.78
CA ALA A 35 -0.27 4.92 -0.50
C ALA A 35 0.34 5.59 -1.76
N VAL A 36 0.18 4.99 -2.94
CA VAL A 36 0.64 5.58 -4.21
C VAL A 36 -0.11 6.87 -4.52
N TYR A 37 -1.43 6.91 -4.33
CA TYR A 37 -2.24 8.12 -4.52
C TYR A 37 -1.73 9.28 -3.66
N HIS A 38 -1.57 9.06 -2.34
CA HIS A 38 -1.06 10.09 -1.44
C HIS A 38 0.40 10.44 -1.70
N THR A 39 1.22 9.49 -2.14
CA THR A 39 2.59 9.77 -2.57
C THR A 39 2.60 10.75 -3.75
N GLY A 40 1.71 10.56 -4.73
CA GLY A 40 1.53 11.50 -5.84
C GLY A 40 1.16 12.91 -5.37
N GLN A 41 0.23 13.02 -4.42
CA GLN A 41 -0.15 14.31 -3.83
C GLN A 41 1.02 15.00 -3.10
N ILE A 42 1.80 14.24 -2.32
CA ILE A 42 2.98 14.76 -1.61
C ILE A 42 4.01 15.27 -2.63
N ILE A 43 4.29 14.49 -3.67
CA ILE A 43 5.21 14.90 -4.74
C ILE A 43 4.73 16.18 -5.41
N PHE A 44 3.43 16.27 -5.72
CA PHE A 44 2.85 17.45 -6.34
C PHE A 44 3.03 18.71 -5.47
N ILE A 45 2.73 18.61 -4.18
CA ILE A 45 2.94 19.71 -3.21
C ILE A 45 4.42 20.10 -3.14
N ARG A 46 5.33 19.12 -3.07
CA ARG A 46 6.78 19.38 -3.03
C ARG A 46 7.28 20.05 -4.30
N LYS A 47 6.73 19.73 -5.46
CA LYS A 47 7.02 20.43 -6.72
C LYS A 47 6.55 21.89 -6.67
N LEU A 48 5.33 22.15 -6.20
CA LEU A 48 4.82 23.53 -6.05
C LEU A 48 5.64 24.36 -5.05
N GLN A 49 6.21 23.71 -4.03
CA GLN A 49 7.03 24.36 -3.01
C GLN A 49 8.53 24.46 -3.36
N GLY A 50 8.96 23.92 -4.51
CA GLY A 50 10.38 23.86 -4.88
C GLY A 50 11.24 22.97 -3.97
N SER A 51 10.62 22.11 -3.16
CA SER A 51 11.29 21.19 -2.21
C SER A 51 11.42 19.77 -2.74
N TRP A 52 10.91 19.51 -3.94
CA TRP A 52 11.20 18.29 -4.71
C TRP A 52 12.56 18.47 -5.41
N PRO A 53 13.44 17.45 -5.44
CA PRO A 53 14.74 17.58 -6.10
C PRO A 53 14.55 18.01 -7.56
N ALA A 54 15.23 19.10 -7.93
CA ALA A 54 15.32 19.57 -9.31
C ALA A 54 16.13 18.58 -10.16
#